data_AF-A0A5D3F4V8-F1
#
_entry.id   AF-A0A5D3F4V8-F1
#
_cell.length_a   1.000
_cell.length_b   1.000
_cell.length_c   1.000
_cell.angle_alpha   90.00
_cell.angle_beta   90.00
_cell.angle_gamma   90.00
#
_symmetry.space_group_name_H-M   'P 1'
#
loop_
_entity.id
_entity.type
_entity.pdbx_description
1 polymer ?
#
loop_
_entity_poly.entity_id
_entity_poly.type
_entity_poly.pdbx_seq_one_letter_code
_entity_poly.pdbx_strand_id
1 'polypeptide(L)'
;MTVHQEQSHLSQGRPAGGTEVPEAHAGRLAPRFRVEGAAEADTRPVERPVPIPVPTPTGHRFLIYKQDPSVTELGVRPVFVPTVVLNGPADARVQTDLSGVTPVARNAGGDFIFTPNTPQFDCAHAFAVVRQTLAMYERHNGGNPIPFAWNVNGNTDRITVFPHAGTGANAFYTRTSKALKFLFFTPQGQPPSNVVFTCRSLDIVSHETGHAILDGLKPGWLSAGNPPQTGGLHESFGDLTAIFLTLAQPDQAEAFVALTKANLHDKSFLPALAEEFGRALGMSTGLRNADNDLTLSQVSNEVHAISQVFTGAVYDVLADVYAFELGRRRRTEDPTIVLIDVAARLCRLLFDAIVASPATGARYVDVANKLLQVSAGRGDPAIYRTFIRNRFAVREITTAPTPLTDLMSGVMRMSDAEYTGDGQDVTEVEAHDELSASLRAEQDRSRCCGTMQMPEYQFVPPERLAKRGPLEDDDILRGELDELRRAFK
;
A
#
# COMPACT_ATOMS: atom_id res chain seq x y z
N MET A 1 -3.91 -20.25 28.48
CA MET A 1 -4.80 -19.26 29.12
C MET A 1 -5.90 -18.94 28.11
N THR A 2 -7.14 -19.35 28.40
CA THR A 2 -8.25 -19.33 27.45
C THR A 2 -8.75 -17.90 27.28
N VAL A 3 -8.53 -17.30 26.10
CA VAL A 3 -9.05 -15.96 25.79
C VAL A 3 -10.48 -16.12 25.30
N HIS A 4 -11.42 -15.59 26.08
CA HIS A 4 -12.84 -15.54 25.73
C HIS A 4 -13.05 -14.70 24.47
N GLN A 5 -13.52 -15.32 23.40
CA GLN A 5 -14.24 -14.64 22.32
C GLN A 5 -15.58 -14.15 22.88
N GLU A 6 -15.71 -12.85 23.13
CA GLU A 6 -17.03 -12.24 23.27
C GLU A 6 -17.68 -12.16 21.88
N GLN A 7 -18.64 -13.07 21.64
CA GLN A 7 -19.58 -12.97 20.54
C GLN A 7 -20.55 -11.82 20.84
N SER A 8 -20.43 -10.70 20.13
CA SER A 8 -21.45 -9.65 20.19
C SER A 8 -22.55 -9.92 19.16
N HIS A 9 -23.77 -10.09 19.65
CA HIS A 9 -24.97 -10.16 18.82
C HIS A 9 -25.30 -8.76 18.30
N LEU A 10 -25.10 -8.52 17.00
CA LEU A 10 -25.59 -7.32 16.32
C LEU A 10 -27.12 -7.40 16.19
N SER A 11 -27.79 -6.56 16.98
CA SER A 11 -29.20 -6.22 16.81
C SER A 11 -29.41 -5.57 15.44
N GLN A 12 -30.46 -5.99 14.72
CA GLN A 12 -30.88 -5.42 13.44
C GLN A 12 -31.38 -3.97 13.62
N GLY A 13 -30.44 -3.03 13.69
CA GLY A 13 -30.67 -1.58 13.58
C GLY A 13 -30.26 -1.06 12.21
N ARG A 14 -30.84 0.08 11.81
CA ARG A 14 -30.55 0.81 10.55
C ARG A 14 -29.05 0.82 10.19
N PRO A 15 -28.67 0.74 8.90
CA PRO A 15 -27.27 0.81 8.49
C PRO A 15 -26.63 2.12 8.96
N ALA A 16 -25.49 2.01 9.64
CA ALA A 16 -24.68 3.16 10.02
C ALA A 16 -24.18 3.86 8.74
N GLY A 17 -24.62 5.11 8.52
CA GLY A 17 -24.18 5.91 7.38
C GLY A 17 -22.71 6.30 7.53
N GLY A 18 -21.93 6.13 6.46
CA GLY A 18 -20.57 6.67 6.39
C GLY A 18 -20.59 8.19 6.45
N THR A 19 -19.56 8.78 7.05
CA THR A 19 -19.57 10.18 7.51
C THR A 19 -19.40 11.21 6.40
N GLU A 20 -18.80 10.88 5.25
CA GLU A 20 -18.36 11.92 4.32
C GLU A 20 -18.78 11.75 2.84
N VAL A 21 -19.15 10.57 2.36
CA VAL A 21 -19.76 10.43 1.01
C VAL A 21 -21.27 10.28 1.14
N PRO A 22 -22.07 11.33 0.87
CA PRO A 22 -23.52 11.21 0.89
C PRO A 22 -23.98 10.23 -0.20
N GLU A 23 -25.05 9.47 0.07
CA GLU A 23 -25.75 8.64 -0.94
C GLU A 23 -26.02 9.39 -2.26
N ALA A 24 -26.08 10.73 -2.23
CA ALA A 24 -26.21 11.61 -3.39
C ALA A 24 -25.12 11.42 -4.47
N HIS A 25 -23.89 10.99 -4.13
CA HIS A 25 -22.86 10.66 -5.14
C HIS A 25 -23.05 9.25 -5.75
N ALA A 26 -23.67 8.31 -5.03
CA ALA A 26 -24.08 7.02 -5.59
C ALA A 26 -25.19 7.17 -6.66
N GLY A 27 -25.99 8.25 -6.56
CA GLY A 27 -27.03 8.63 -7.53
C GLY A 27 -26.52 8.96 -8.94
N ARG A 28 -25.20 9.02 -9.18
CA ARG A 28 -24.58 9.23 -10.50
C ARG A 28 -24.20 7.93 -11.23
N LEU A 29 -24.36 6.77 -10.61
CA LEU A 29 -24.16 5.49 -11.30
C LEU A 29 -25.19 5.34 -12.42
N ALA A 30 -24.73 5.09 -13.65
CA ALA A 30 -25.64 4.88 -14.77
C ALA A 30 -26.62 3.73 -14.44
N PRO A 31 -27.89 3.79 -14.86
CA PRO A 31 -28.92 2.80 -14.49
C PRO A 31 -28.47 1.35 -14.69
N ARG A 32 -27.74 1.06 -15.77
CA ARG A 32 -27.14 -0.26 -16.07
C ARG A 32 -26.18 -0.84 -15.02
N PHE A 33 -25.75 -0.04 -14.04
CA PHE A 33 -24.90 -0.46 -12.93
C PHE A 33 -25.65 -0.51 -11.59
N ARG A 34 -26.95 -0.19 -11.53
CA ARG A 34 -27.75 -0.26 -10.30
C ARG A 34 -28.40 -1.65 -10.18
N VAL A 35 -28.57 -2.14 -8.95
CA VAL A 35 -29.24 -3.43 -8.66
C VAL A 35 -30.65 -3.47 -9.26
N GLU A 36 -31.35 -2.34 -9.29
CA GLU A 36 -32.70 -2.18 -9.87
C GLU A 36 -32.71 -2.03 -11.41
N GLY A 37 -31.58 -1.66 -12.02
CA GLY A 37 -31.47 -1.38 -13.46
C GLY A 37 -31.01 -2.57 -14.31
N ALA A 38 -30.88 -3.76 -13.70
CA ALA A 38 -30.82 -5.02 -14.42
C ALA A 38 -32.22 -5.54 -14.81
N ALA A 39 -33.27 -4.72 -14.65
CA ALA A 39 -34.53 -4.94 -15.37
C ALA A 39 -34.22 -4.94 -16.86
N GLU A 40 -34.53 -6.07 -17.50
CA GLU A 40 -34.51 -6.38 -18.92
C GLU A 40 -34.18 -5.16 -19.80
N ALA A 41 -32.91 -5.05 -20.20
CA ALA A 41 -32.62 -4.32 -21.42
C ALA A 41 -33.29 -5.11 -22.55
N ASP A 42 -34.54 -4.76 -22.85
CA ASP A 42 -35.29 -5.17 -24.04
C ASP A 42 -34.68 -4.45 -25.25
N THR A 43 -33.40 -4.68 -25.48
CA THR A 43 -32.72 -4.34 -26.71
C THR A 43 -32.41 -5.66 -27.38
N ARG A 44 -33.32 -6.08 -28.29
CA ARG A 44 -32.95 -7.06 -29.31
C ARG A 44 -31.56 -6.67 -29.83
N PRO A 45 -30.59 -7.59 -29.81
CA PRO A 45 -29.27 -7.30 -30.35
C PRO A 45 -29.46 -6.71 -31.73
N VAL A 46 -28.90 -5.52 -31.98
CA VAL A 46 -28.91 -4.95 -33.33
C VAL A 46 -28.26 -5.99 -34.23
N GLU A 47 -29.02 -6.58 -35.15
CA GLU A 47 -28.49 -7.57 -36.08
C GLU A 47 -27.34 -6.93 -36.85
N ARG A 48 -26.12 -7.39 -36.57
CA ARG A 48 -24.93 -6.93 -37.29
C ARG A 48 -24.73 -7.88 -38.48
N PRO A 49 -24.69 -7.38 -39.73
CA PRO A 49 -24.48 -8.21 -40.92
C PRO A 49 -23.15 -8.96 -40.91
N VAL A 50 -22.18 -8.46 -40.15
CA VAL A 50 -20.86 -9.05 -39.95
C VAL A 50 -20.78 -9.58 -38.52
N PRO A 51 -20.57 -10.89 -38.31
CA PRO A 51 -20.28 -11.44 -37.00
C PRO A 51 -19.01 -10.78 -36.45
N ILE A 52 -19.14 -10.09 -35.33
CA ILE A 52 -17.98 -9.58 -34.59
C ILE A 52 -17.62 -10.66 -33.58
N PRO A 53 -16.40 -11.20 -33.58
CA PRO A 53 -15.92 -12.00 -32.47
C PRO A 53 -16.02 -11.16 -31.21
N VAL A 54 -17.03 -11.44 -30.36
CA VAL A 54 -17.15 -10.81 -29.05
C VAL A 54 -16.28 -11.65 -28.13
N PRO A 55 -15.13 -11.15 -27.64
CA PRO A 55 -14.43 -11.84 -26.59
C PRO A 55 -15.42 -12.01 -25.43
N THR A 56 -15.44 -13.16 -24.77
CA THR A 56 -16.17 -13.31 -23.52
C THR A 56 -15.18 -12.98 -22.40
N PRO A 57 -15.03 -11.69 -22.00
CA PRO A 57 -14.09 -11.36 -20.94
C PRO A 57 -14.52 -12.09 -19.68
N THR A 58 -13.61 -12.89 -19.14
CA THR A 58 -13.81 -13.53 -17.84
C THR A 58 -13.53 -12.49 -16.78
N GLY A 59 -14.51 -12.18 -15.92
CA GLY A 59 -14.34 -11.20 -14.87
C GLY A 59 -15.65 -10.66 -14.32
N HIS A 60 -15.51 -9.80 -13.32
CA HIS A 60 -16.64 -9.21 -12.60
C HIS A 60 -16.39 -7.73 -12.34
N ARG A 61 -17.47 -6.93 -12.35
CA ARG A 61 -17.42 -5.52 -11.97
C ARG A 61 -17.60 -5.39 -10.46
N PHE A 62 -16.87 -4.46 -9.86
CA PHE A 62 -16.94 -4.12 -8.45
C PHE A 62 -17.14 -2.61 -8.31
N LEU A 63 -17.92 -2.18 -7.33
CA LEU A 63 -17.96 -0.77 -6.95
C LEU A 63 -16.96 -0.55 -5.80
N ILE A 64 -16.07 0.42 -5.97
CA ILE A 64 -15.05 0.77 -4.98
C ILE A 64 -15.11 2.25 -4.65
N TYR A 65 -14.62 2.63 -3.46
CA TYR A 65 -14.19 4.00 -3.24
C TYR A 65 -12.96 4.30 -4.09
N LYS A 66 -12.95 5.47 -4.72
CA LYS A 66 -11.78 5.91 -5.50
C LYS A 66 -10.63 6.28 -4.59
N GLN A 67 -10.85 6.77 -3.38
CA GLN A 67 -9.78 7.08 -2.45
C GLN A 67 -10.30 6.86 -1.03
N ASP A 68 -9.69 7.46 -0.03
CA ASP A 68 -10.29 7.63 1.28
C ASP A 68 -11.70 8.28 1.19
N PRO A 69 -12.70 7.82 1.97
CA PRO A 69 -14.06 8.35 1.92
C PRO A 69 -14.16 9.87 2.17
N SER A 70 -13.16 10.47 2.81
CA SER A 70 -13.10 11.91 3.02
C SER A 70 -12.73 12.73 1.79
N VAL A 71 -12.21 12.09 0.74
CA VAL A 71 -11.89 12.73 -0.55
C VAL A 71 -13.12 12.72 -1.46
N THR A 72 -14.14 13.47 -1.02
CA THR A 72 -15.51 13.37 -1.53
C THR A 72 -15.65 13.70 -3.02
N GLU A 73 -14.79 14.55 -3.59
CA GLU A 73 -14.82 14.90 -5.01
C GLU A 73 -14.58 13.70 -5.95
N LEU A 74 -13.85 12.68 -5.48
CA LEU A 74 -13.55 11.48 -6.26
C LEU A 74 -14.70 10.46 -6.19
N GLY A 75 -15.27 10.28 -4.99
CA GLY A 75 -16.43 9.40 -4.77
C GLY A 75 -16.14 7.91 -5.05
N VAL A 76 -17.07 7.25 -5.73
CA VAL A 76 -17.00 5.81 -6.05
C VAL A 76 -16.89 5.57 -7.56
N ARG A 77 -16.34 4.42 -7.96
CA ARG A 77 -16.35 3.98 -9.36
C ARG A 77 -16.52 2.48 -9.53
N PRO A 78 -17.10 2.02 -10.65
CA PRO A 78 -16.96 0.64 -11.05
C PRO A 78 -15.53 0.36 -11.52
N VAL A 79 -14.97 -0.77 -11.11
CA VAL A 79 -13.74 -1.37 -11.64
C VAL A 79 -14.02 -2.76 -12.17
N PHE A 80 -13.16 -3.25 -13.07
CA PHE A 80 -13.27 -4.60 -13.60
C PHE A 80 -12.11 -5.46 -13.08
N VAL A 81 -12.44 -6.56 -12.40
CA VAL A 81 -11.47 -7.57 -11.98
C VAL A 81 -11.49 -8.68 -13.03
N PRO A 82 -10.43 -8.84 -13.84
CA PRO A 82 -10.41 -9.75 -15.00
C PRO A 82 -10.11 -11.20 -14.61
N THR A 83 -10.74 -11.69 -13.54
CA THR A 83 -10.60 -13.06 -13.03
C THR A 83 -11.95 -13.59 -12.57
N VAL A 84 -12.10 -14.92 -12.53
CA VAL A 84 -13.29 -15.54 -11.94
C VAL A 84 -13.31 -15.26 -10.43
N VAL A 85 -14.43 -14.75 -9.93
CA VAL A 85 -14.65 -14.47 -8.51
C VAL A 85 -15.93 -15.14 -8.04
N LEU A 86 -15.81 -16.02 -7.04
CA LEU A 86 -16.91 -16.74 -6.39
C LEU A 86 -17.66 -15.83 -5.39
N ASN A 87 -18.84 -16.27 -4.92
CA ASN A 87 -19.59 -15.52 -3.89
C ASN A 87 -18.81 -15.46 -2.57
N GLY A 88 -19.05 -14.40 -1.78
CA GLY A 88 -18.20 -14.02 -0.64
C GLY A 88 -16.83 -13.61 -1.15
N PRO A 89 -16.77 -12.54 -1.97
CA PRO A 89 -15.88 -12.41 -3.12
C PRO A 89 -14.54 -13.09 -2.86
N ALA A 90 -14.33 -14.18 -3.59
CA ALA A 90 -13.21 -15.05 -3.37
C ALA A 90 -12.66 -15.57 -4.70
N ASP A 91 -11.34 -15.61 -4.80
CA ASP A 91 -10.60 -16.28 -5.87
C ASP A 91 -9.52 -17.19 -5.26
N ALA A 92 -8.59 -17.68 -6.10
CA ALA A 92 -7.51 -18.56 -5.67
C ALA A 92 -6.51 -17.91 -4.69
N ARG A 93 -6.53 -16.58 -4.54
CA ARG A 93 -5.53 -15.80 -3.80
C ARG A 93 -6.12 -15.03 -2.62
N VAL A 94 -7.39 -14.64 -2.70
CA VAL A 94 -8.06 -13.77 -1.74
C VAL A 94 -9.46 -14.30 -1.44
N GLN A 95 -9.93 -14.16 -0.21
CA GLN A 95 -11.35 -14.27 0.15
C GLN A 95 -11.72 -13.19 1.15
N THR A 96 -13.00 -12.81 1.18
CA THR A 96 -13.53 -11.96 2.25
C THR A 96 -14.33 -12.78 3.24
N ASP A 97 -14.19 -12.46 4.52
CA ASP A 97 -15.02 -13.01 5.59
C ASP A 97 -15.58 -11.91 6.47
N LEU A 98 -16.91 -11.87 6.60
CA LEU A 98 -17.63 -10.95 7.46
C LEU A 98 -18.84 -11.67 8.05
N SER A 99 -18.77 -11.95 9.35
CA SER A 99 -19.79 -12.69 10.09
C SER A 99 -21.20 -12.09 9.87
N GLY A 100 -22.15 -12.94 9.49
CA GLY A 100 -23.53 -12.56 9.22
C GLY A 100 -23.77 -11.87 7.86
N VAL A 101 -22.72 -11.65 7.06
CA VAL A 101 -22.80 -10.97 5.75
C VAL A 101 -22.29 -11.85 4.62
N THR A 102 -21.18 -12.57 4.83
CA THR A 102 -20.65 -13.52 3.84
C THR A 102 -21.45 -14.84 3.84
N PRO A 103 -21.64 -15.49 2.67
CA PRO A 103 -21.11 -15.11 1.36
C PRO A 103 -21.92 -13.99 0.68
N VAL A 104 -21.24 -12.91 0.31
CA VAL A 104 -21.81 -11.82 -0.51
C VAL A 104 -22.02 -12.31 -1.94
N ALA A 105 -23.27 -12.38 -2.38
CA ALA A 105 -23.62 -12.92 -3.70
C ALA A 105 -23.49 -11.88 -4.82
N ARG A 106 -23.05 -12.32 -6.00
CA ARG A 106 -23.13 -11.51 -7.23
C ARG A 106 -24.58 -11.18 -7.58
N ASN A 107 -24.80 -10.03 -8.22
CA ASN A 107 -26.11 -9.68 -8.79
C ASN A 107 -26.43 -10.54 -10.04
N ALA A 108 -27.63 -10.35 -10.62
CA ALA A 108 -28.07 -11.10 -11.81
C ALA A 108 -27.15 -10.93 -13.04
N GLY A 109 -26.43 -9.80 -13.13
CA GLY A 109 -25.42 -9.55 -14.16
C GLY A 109 -24.06 -10.20 -13.88
N GLY A 110 -23.92 -10.90 -12.76
CA GLY A 110 -22.66 -11.51 -12.34
C GLY A 110 -21.68 -10.53 -11.71
N ASP A 111 -22.12 -9.40 -11.16
CA ASP A 111 -21.24 -8.37 -10.61
C ASP A 111 -21.42 -8.13 -9.11
N PHE A 112 -20.43 -7.51 -8.48
CA PHE A 112 -20.41 -7.10 -7.07
C PHE A 112 -20.61 -5.60 -6.95
N ILE A 113 -21.77 -5.11 -7.40
CA ILE A 113 -22.16 -3.71 -7.27
C ILE A 113 -23.18 -3.56 -6.16
N PHE A 114 -22.76 -2.95 -5.05
CA PHE A 114 -23.57 -2.72 -3.86
C PHE A 114 -23.65 -1.23 -3.55
N THR A 115 -24.70 -0.82 -2.83
CA THR A 115 -24.80 0.54 -2.31
C THR A 115 -23.61 0.84 -1.40
N PRO A 116 -22.88 1.95 -1.60
CA PRO A 116 -21.79 2.35 -0.72
C PRO A 116 -22.21 2.40 0.75
N ASN A 117 -21.25 2.21 1.66
CA ASN A 117 -21.47 2.17 3.12
C ASN A 117 -22.32 0.99 3.63
N THR A 118 -22.53 -0.05 2.82
CA THR A 118 -23.14 -1.32 3.27
C THR A 118 -22.07 -2.37 3.58
N PRO A 119 -22.33 -3.33 4.49
CA PRO A 119 -21.38 -4.41 4.76
C PRO A 119 -21.02 -5.25 3.52
N GLN A 120 -21.95 -5.40 2.58
CA GLN A 120 -21.72 -6.09 1.30
C GLN A 120 -20.78 -5.29 0.40
N PHE A 121 -20.95 -3.95 0.36
CA PHE A 121 -20.01 -3.05 -0.31
C PHE A 121 -18.63 -3.14 0.33
N ASP A 122 -18.52 -3.11 1.66
CA ASP A 122 -17.24 -3.17 2.36
C ASP A 122 -16.47 -4.47 2.03
N CYS A 123 -17.16 -5.61 1.92
CA CYS A 123 -16.57 -6.86 1.43
C CYS A 123 -16.08 -6.75 -0.03
N ALA A 124 -16.96 -6.31 -0.94
CA ALA A 124 -16.64 -6.20 -2.36
C ALA A 124 -15.51 -5.20 -2.65
N HIS A 125 -15.53 -4.06 -1.97
CA HIS A 125 -14.54 -3.01 -2.06
C HIS A 125 -13.17 -3.48 -1.60
N ALA A 126 -13.08 -4.00 -0.37
CA ALA A 126 -11.81 -4.48 0.16
C ALA A 126 -11.21 -5.59 -0.70
N PHE A 127 -12.03 -6.54 -1.19
CA PHE A 127 -11.59 -7.56 -2.14
C PHE A 127 -10.99 -6.95 -3.41
N ALA A 128 -11.71 -6.02 -4.03
CA ALA A 128 -11.30 -5.42 -5.29
C ALA A 128 -9.99 -4.63 -5.14
N VAL A 129 -9.84 -3.84 -4.07
CA VAL A 129 -8.60 -3.08 -3.81
C VAL A 129 -7.42 -4.04 -3.60
N VAL A 130 -7.57 -5.08 -2.77
CA VAL A 130 -6.52 -6.11 -2.57
C VAL A 130 -6.10 -6.72 -3.91
N ARG A 131 -7.06 -7.07 -4.77
CA ARG A 131 -6.79 -7.61 -6.11
C ARG A 131 -6.09 -6.61 -7.02
N GLN A 132 -6.45 -5.33 -6.96
CA GLN A 132 -5.77 -4.28 -7.74
C GLN A 132 -4.32 -4.08 -7.28
N THR A 133 -4.06 -4.08 -5.97
CA THR A 133 -2.71 -3.99 -5.40
C THR A 133 -1.85 -5.20 -5.78
N LEU A 134 -2.37 -6.42 -5.64
CA LEU A 134 -1.66 -7.64 -6.07
C LEU A 134 -1.34 -7.59 -7.56
N ALA A 135 -2.33 -7.26 -8.41
CA ALA A 135 -2.15 -7.19 -9.85
C ALA A 135 -1.12 -6.12 -10.26
N MET A 136 -1.02 -5.00 -9.53
CA MET A 136 0.00 -3.98 -9.77
C MET A 136 1.40 -4.54 -9.65
N TYR A 137 1.71 -5.19 -8.53
CA TYR A 137 3.04 -5.78 -8.33
C TYR A 137 3.28 -7.04 -9.18
N GLU A 138 2.26 -7.85 -9.46
CA GLU A 138 2.40 -9.02 -10.33
C GLU A 138 2.72 -8.61 -11.79
N ARG A 139 2.20 -7.48 -12.29
CA ARG A 139 2.67 -6.89 -13.56
C ARG A 139 4.15 -6.54 -13.50
N HIS A 140 4.59 -5.97 -12.38
CA HIS A 140 6.01 -5.75 -12.09
C HIS A 140 6.79 -7.03 -11.76
N ASN A 141 6.17 -8.20 -11.76
CA ASN A 141 6.84 -9.50 -11.59
C ASN A 141 6.79 -10.34 -12.88
N GLY A 142 6.62 -9.68 -14.04
CA GLY A 142 6.52 -10.35 -15.33
C GLY A 142 5.22 -11.13 -15.52
N GLY A 143 4.17 -10.79 -14.76
CA GLY A 143 2.88 -11.49 -14.74
C GLY A 143 2.86 -12.71 -13.81
N ASN A 144 3.97 -13.02 -13.13
CA ASN A 144 4.02 -14.13 -12.19
C ASN A 144 3.42 -13.75 -10.83
N PRO A 145 2.67 -14.64 -10.19
CA PRO A 145 2.12 -14.39 -8.87
C PRO A 145 3.23 -14.21 -7.83
N ILE A 146 3.05 -13.24 -6.93
CA ILE A 146 3.94 -13.06 -5.78
C ILE A 146 3.45 -13.99 -4.66
N PRO A 147 4.29 -14.89 -4.12
CA PRO A 147 3.87 -15.77 -3.03
C PRO A 147 3.68 -14.96 -1.74
N PHE A 148 2.64 -15.25 -0.97
CA PHE A 148 2.64 -14.86 0.44
C PHE A 148 3.68 -15.71 1.17
N ALA A 149 4.15 -15.25 2.33
CA ALA A 149 5.26 -15.91 3.01
C ALA A 149 4.95 -17.37 3.42
N TRP A 150 3.68 -17.76 3.55
CA TRP A 150 3.26 -19.14 3.81
C TRP A 150 3.13 -20.02 2.55
N ASN A 151 3.16 -19.45 1.34
CA ASN A 151 3.03 -20.21 0.09
C ASN A 151 4.35 -20.89 -0.30
N VAL A 152 4.71 -21.93 0.44
CA VAL A 152 5.86 -22.80 0.18
C VAL A 152 5.40 -24.26 0.09
N ASN A 153 6.19 -25.12 -0.55
CA ASN A 153 5.94 -26.57 -0.60
C ASN A 153 4.53 -26.94 -1.09
N GLY A 154 4.00 -26.20 -2.06
CA GLY A 154 2.66 -26.43 -2.61
C GLY A 154 1.50 -25.88 -1.78
N ASN A 155 1.77 -25.16 -0.69
CA ASN A 155 0.72 -24.44 0.04
C ASN A 155 0.14 -23.32 -0.85
N THR A 156 -1.15 -23.45 -1.20
CA THR A 156 -1.91 -22.48 -2.00
C THR A 156 -2.96 -21.74 -1.16
N ASP A 157 -2.78 -21.66 0.14
CA ASP A 157 -3.71 -20.95 1.01
C ASP A 157 -3.78 -19.47 0.61
N ARG A 158 -5.01 -18.98 0.57
CA ARG A 158 -5.35 -17.60 0.25
C ARG A 158 -5.27 -16.71 1.48
N ILE A 159 -5.11 -15.42 1.26
CA ILE A 159 -5.27 -14.43 2.34
C ILE A 159 -6.76 -14.18 2.60
N THR A 160 -7.14 -14.08 3.87
CA THR A 160 -8.52 -13.74 4.28
C THR A 160 -8.60 -12.27 4.65
N VAL A 161 -9.54 -11.56 4.04
CA VAL A 161 -9.81 -10.15 4.30
C VAL A 161 -11.01 -10.07 5.23
N PHE A 162 -10.83 -9.47 6.41
CA PHE A 162 -11.89 -9.22 7.38
C PHE A 162 -12.23 -7.72 7.39
N PRO A 163 -13.27 -7.26 6.65
CA PRO A 163 -13.60 -5.85 6.57
C PRO A 163 -13.99 -5.24 7.91
N HIS A 164 -14.63 -6.01 8.80
CA HIS A 164 -14.96 -5.63 10.17
C HIS A 164 -14.39 -6.67 11.16
N ALA A 165 -13.08 -6.59 11.40
CA ALA A 165 -12.36 -7.54 12.25
C ALA A 165 -12.60 -7.32 13.77
N GLY A 166 -13.15 -6.17 14.15
CA GLY A 166 -13.39 -5.78 15.54
C GLY A 166 -13.42 -4.27 15.72
N THR A 167 -13.62 -3.83 16.96
CA THR A 167 -13.64 -2.41 17.34
C THR A 167 -12.24 -1.92 17.68
N GLY A 168 -11.82 -0.80 17.08
CA GLY A 168 -10.55 -0.14 17.36
C GLY A 168 -10.11 0.79 16.23
N ALA A 169 -9.25 1.76 16.55
CA ALA A 169 -8.62 2.62 15.56
C ALA A 169 -7.38 1.91 14.99
N ASN A 170 -7.59 0.94 14.10
CA ASN A 170 -6.49 0.28 13.39
C ASN A 170 -6.87 -0.57 12.17
N ALA A 171 -5.87 -0.95 11.40
CA ALA A 171 -5.90 -2.02 10.40
C ALA A 171 -4.55 -2.73 10.39
N PHE A 172 -4.51 -4.03 10.09
CA PHE A 172 -3.24 -4.76 10.09
C PHE A 172 -3.23 -6.03 9.25
N TYR A 173 -2.08 -6.33 8.68
CA TYR A 173 -1.71 -7.64 8.15
C TYR A 173 -1.27 -8.58 9.28
N THR A 174 -1.51 -9.88 9.13
CA THR A 174 -0.94 -10.92 10.00
C THR A 174 -0.62 -12.18 9.21
N ARG A 175 0.64 -12.60 9.27
CA ARG A 175 1.14 -13.81 8.60
C ARG A 175 0.51 -15.07 9.20
N THR A 176 0.50 -15.18 10.53
CA THR A 176 0.06 -16.38 11.25
C THR A 176 -1.42 -16.66 11.02
N SER A 177 -2.27 -15.62 11.03
CA SER A 177 -3.70 -15.77 10.68
C SER A 177 -3.97 -15.73 9.17
N LYS A 178 -2.94 -15.52 8.32
CA LYS A 178 -3.05 -15.35 6.87
C LYS A 178 -4.13 -14.34 6.51
N ALA A 179 -4.10 -13.16 7.14
CA ALA A 179 -5.23 -12.24 7.10
C ALA A 179 -4.86 -10.76 7.00
N LEU A 180 -5.76 -10.00 6.39
CA LEU A 180 -5.88 -8.55 6.56
C LEU A 180 -7.07 -8.29 7.47
N LYS A 181 -6.88 -7.49 8.51
CA LYS A 181 -7.89 -7.18 9.52
C LYS A 181 -8.12 -5.68 9.56
N PHE A 182 -9.32 -5.26 9.20
CA PHE A 182 -9.75 -3.87 9.22
C PHE A 182 -10.68 -3.66 10.40
N LEU A 183 -10.32 -2.77 11.32
CA LEU A 183 -11.18 -2.44 12.46
C LEU A 183 -12.07 -1.24 12.13
N PHE A 184 -13.02 -0.98 13.02
CA PHE A 184 -13.88 0.19 12.95
C PHE A 184 -13.98 0.86 14.31
N PHE A 185 -14.21 2.17 14.33
CA PHE A 185 -14.31 2.93 15.57
C PHE A 185 -15.16 4.18 15.41
N THR A 186 -15.71 4.67 16.52
CA THR A 186 -16.32 5.98 16.59
C THR A 186 -15.28 6.97 17.10
N PRO A 187 -14.99 8.07 16.38
CA PRO A 187 -14.06 9.09 16.85
C PRO A 187 -14.49 9.66 18.21
N GLN A 188 -13.53 10.03 19.05
CA GLN A 188 -13.83 10.53 20.39
C GLN A 188 -14.71 11.79 20.32
N GLY A 189 -15.81 11.79 21.09
CA GLY A 189 -16.74 12.92 21.14
C GLY A 189 -17.72 13.01 19.96
N GLN A 190 -17.70 12.05 19.02
CA GLN A 190 -18.67 11.95 17.93
C GLN A 190 -19.83 11.00 18.28
N PRO A 191 -21.02 11.16 17.67
CA PRO A 191 -22.14 10.26 17.90
C PRO A 191 -21.86 8.84 17.38
N PRO A 192 -22.51 7.80 17.93
CA PRO A 192 -22.32 6.40 17.49
C PRO A 192 -22.64 6.14 16.02
N SER A 193 -23.35 7.05 15.34
CA SER A 193 -23.59 6.99 13.90
C SER A 193 -22.36 7.27 13.06
N ASN A 194 -21.35 7.97 13.61
CA ASN A 194 -20.15 8.41 12.89
C ASN A 194 -19.05 7.36 13.06
N VAL A 195 -19.28 6.17 12.52
CA VAL A 195 -18.30 5.08 12.56
C VAL A 195 -17.36 5.18 11.36
N VAL A 196 -16.05 5.24 11.64
CA VAL A 196 -15.00 5.10 10.63
C VAL A 196 -14.71 3.62 10.44
N PHE A 197 -14.75 3.17 9.19
CA PHE A 197 -14.42 1.80 8.80
C PHE A 197 -13.13 1.81 7.97
N THR A 198 -12.05 1.28 8.52
CA THR A 198 -10.73 1.34 7.88
C THR A 198 -10.67 0.61 6.53
N CYS A 199 -11.51 -0.40 6.32
CA CYS A 199 -11.65 -1.11 5.03
C CYS A 199 -12.22 -0.24 3.90
N ARG A 200 -12.76 0.95 4.19
CA ARG A 200 -13.31 1.86 3.17
C ARG A 200 -12.24 2.72 2.53
N SER A 201 -11.12 2.97 3.21
CA SER A 201 -10.01 3.73 2.67
C SER A 201 -9.21 2.88 1.67
N LEU A 202 -9.10 3.34 0.42
CA LEU A 202 -8.28 2.68 -0.59
C LEU A 202 -6.82 2.60 -0.13
N ASP A 203 -6.32 3.66 0.50
CA ASP A 203 -4.93 3.75 0.96
C ASP A 203 -4.65 2.74 2.06
N ILE A 204 -5.53 2.64 3.07
CA ILE A 204 -5.35 1.68 4.17
C ILE A 204 -5.40 0.24 3.64
N VAL A 205 -6.37 -0.09 2.77
CA VAL A 205 -6.45 -1.45 2.22
C VAL A 205 -5.22 -1.78 1.37
N SER A 206 -4.73 -0.83 0.59
CA SER A 206 -3.51 -1.01 -0.21
C SER A 206 -2.25 -1.13 0.66
N HIS A 207 -2.14 -0.32 1.72
CA HIS A 207 -1.05 -0.36 2.70
C HIS A 207 -0.91 -1.74 3.34
N GLU A 208 -2.01 -2.26 3.90
CA GLU A 208 -2.01 -3.58 4.54
C GLU A 208 -1.75 -4.71 3.55
N THR A 209 -2.22 -4.57 2.31
CA THR A 209 -1.87 -5.51 1.23
C THR A 209 -0.39 -5.44 0.89
N GLY A 210 0.20 -4.24 0.93
CA GLY A 210 1.63 -4.00 0.78
C GLY A 210 2.45 -4.79 1.80
N HIS A 211 2.04 -4.81 3.08
CA HIS A 211 2.69 -5.65 4.09
C HIS A 211 2.68 -7.15 3.74
N ALA A 212 1.54 -7.68 3.26
CA ALA A 212 1.44 -9.08 2.85
C ALA A 212 2.37 -9.40 1.65
N ILE A 213 2.48 -8.47 0.70
CA ILE A 213 3.39 -8.58 -0.44
C ILE A 213 4.85 -8.53 0.02
N LEU A 214 5.20 -7.58 0.89
CA LEU A 214 6.56 -7.41 1.39
C LEU A 214 7.01 -8.60 2.22
N ASP A 215 6.17 -9.16 3.10
CA ASP A 215 6.48 -10.39 3.83
C ASP A 215 6.67 -11.57 2.87
N GLY A 216 5.92 -11.61 1.76
CA GLY A 216 6.18 -12.54 0.66
C GLY A 216 7.59 -12.39 0.07
N LEU A 217 8.03 -11.17 -0.23
CA LEU A 217 9.31 -10.88 -0.88
C LEU A 217 10.51 -10.96 0.07
N LYS A 218 10.39 -10.36 1.26
CA LYS A 218 11.40 -10.20 2.31
C LYS A 218 10.85 -10.56 3.69
N PRO A 219 10.53 -11.85 3.93
CA PRO A 219 9.88 -12.25 5.18
C PRO A 219 10.74 -12.01 6.44
N GLY A 220 12.06 -11.96 6.28
CA GLY A 220 13.00 -11.67 7.37
C GLY A 220 12.87 -10.26 7.95
N TRP A 221 12.25 -9.32 7.23
CA TRP A 221 12.13 -7.92 7.65
C TRP A 221 11.11 -7.72 8.79
N LEU A 222 10.17 -8.66 9.00
CA LEU A 222 9.20 -8.59 10.09
C LEU A 222 9.81 -8.71 11.50
N SER A 223 11.00 -9.30 11.64
CA SER A 223 11.62 -9.50 12.97
C SER A 223 11.91 -8.17 13.68
N ALA A 224 11.58 -8.11 14.97
CA ALA A 224 11.90 -7.00 15.87
C ALA A 224 13.40 -6.88 16.15
N GLY A 225 14.17 -7.95 15.92
CA GLY A 225 15.63 -7.94 16.04
C GLY A 225 16.37 -7.26 14.88
N ASN A 226 15.67 -6.82 13.82
CA ASN A 226 16.29 -6.01 12.77
C ASN A 226 16.56 -4.56 13.26
N PRO A 227 17.40 -3.77 12.56
CA PRO A 227 17.52 -2.34 12.81
C PRO A 227 16.19 -1.56 12.67
N PRO A 228 16.04 -0.40 13.34
CA PRO A 228 14.87 0.49 13.19
C PRO A 228 14.53 0.83 11.75
N GLN A 229 15.55 1.09 10.91
CA GLN A 229 15.35 1.31 9.48
C GLN A 229 14.67 0.13 8.76
N THR A 230 14.89 -1.13 9.16
CA THR A 230 14.17 -2.26 8.53
C THR A 230 12.67 -2.23 8.83
N GLY A 231 12.29 -1.87 10.07
CA GLY A 231 10.89 -1.61 10.41
C GLY A 231 10.31 -0.40 9.68
N GLY A 232 11.11 0.66 9.54
CA GLY A 232 10.77 1.84 8.72
C GLY A 232 10.55 1.51 7.25
N LEU A 233 11.36 0.62 6.65
CA LEU A 233 11.16 0.13 5.28
C LEU A 233 9.83 -0.62 5.15
N HIS A 234 9.43 -1.35 6.19
CA HIS A 234 8.19 -2.11 6.21
C HIS A 234 6.95 -1.19 6.13
N GLU A 235 6.91 -0.15 6.96
CA GLU A 235 5.85 0.88 6.93
C GLU A 235 5.92 1.74 5.67
N SER A 236 7.12 2.13 5.25
CA SER A 236 7.30 2.95 4.03
C SER A 236 6.83 2.22 2.77
N PHE A 237 7.04 0.90 2.69
CA PHE A 237 6.52 0.11 1.59
C PHE A 237 4.98 0.10 1.54
N GLY A 238 4.31 0.11 2.70
CA GLY A 238 2.85 0.23 2.76
C GLY A 238 2.38 1.59 2.21
N ASP A 239 2.96 2.69 2.70
CA ASP A 239 2.63 4.05 2.26
C ASP A 239 2.86 4.22 0.74
N LEU A 240 4.03 3.79 0.25
CA LEU A 240 4.38 3.87 -1.17
C LEU A 240 3.50 2.95 -2.03
N THR A 241 3.06 1.81 -1.51
CA THR A 241 2.11 0.93 -2.19
C THR A 241 0.76 1.61 -2.39
N ALA A 242 0.27 2.37 -1.41
CA ALA A 242 -0.94 3.18 -1.56
C ALA A 242 -0.76 4.25 -2.64
N ILE A 243 0.31 5.05 -2.56
CA ILE A 243 0.63 6.11 -3.54
C ILE A 243 0.73 5.56 -4.96
N PHE A 244 1.48 4.47 -5.18
CA PHE A 244 1.63 3.87 -6.51
C PHE A 244 0.33 3.24 -7.00
N LEU A 245 -0.49 2.66 -6.12
CA LEU A 245 -1.80 2.15 -6.52
C LEU A 245 -2.68 3.30 -7.02
N THR A 246 -2.70 4.42 -6.28
CA THR A 246 -3.46 5.63 -6.61
C THR A 246 -3.05 6.18 -7.98
N LEU A 247 -1.74 6.32 -8.23
CA LEU A 247 -1.22 6.76 -9.53
C LEU A 247 -1.43 5.74 -10.66
N ALA A 248 -1.61 4.46 -10.35
CA ALA A 248 -1.98 3.46 -11.35
C ALA A 248 -3.47 3.54 -11.77
N GLN A 249 -4.28 4.42 -11.16
CA GLN A 249 -5.67 4.66 -11.53
C GLN A 249 -5.78 5.93 -12.39
N PRO A 250 -6.06 5.81 -13.71
CA PRO A 250 -6.00 6.95 -14.61
C PRO A 250 -6.87 8.14 -14.21
N ASP A 251 -8.06 7.88 -13.65
CA ASP A 251 -8.99 8.92 -13.22
C ASP A 251 -8.55 9.64 -11.93
N GLN A 252 -7.75 9.00 -11.08
CA GLN A 252 -7.14 9.66 -9.92
C GLN A 252 -5.89 10.44 -10.32
N ALA A 253 -5.05 9.86 -11.19
CA ALA A 253 -3.89 10.57 -11.74
C ALA A 253 -4.33 11.86 -12.47
N GLU A 254 -5.40 11.79 -13.27
CA GLU A 254 -6.02 12.95 -13.92
C GLU A 254 -6.53 13.97 -12.92
N ALA A 255 -7.28 13.52 -11.90
CA ALA A 255 -7.80 14.42 -10.87
C ALA A 255 -6.68 15.13 -10.10
N PHE A 256 -5.61 14.41 -9.78
CA PHE A 256 -4.42 14.97 -9.16
C PHE A 256 -3.77 16.02 -10.07
N VAL A 257 -3.48 15.69 -11.34
CA VAL A 257 -2.87 16.62 -12.31
C VAL A 257 -3.71 17.88 -12.47
N ALA A 258 -5.02 17.74 -12.59
CA ALA A 258 -5.94 18.87 -12.73
C ALA A 258 -5.96 19.75 -11.46
N LEU A 259 -5.95 19.13 -10.27
CA LEU A 259 -5.96 19.83 -8.99
C LEU A 259 -4.66 20.62 -8.75
N THR A 260 -3.51 19.99 -9.01
CA THR A 260 -2.17 20.52 -8.67
C THR A 260 -1.47 21.21 -9.82
N LYS A 261 -2.11 21.27 -11.00
CA LYS A 261 -1.47 21.70 -12.25
C LYS A 261 -0.17 20.94 -12.52
N ALA A 262 -0.19 19.63 -12.27
CA ALA A 262 0.96 18.73 -12.39
C ALA A 262 2.14 19.06 -11.44
N ASN A 263 1.90 19.62 -10.26
CA ASN A 263 2.94 19.80 -9.23
C ASN A 263 2.76 18.79 -8.09
N LEU A 264 3.77 17.94 -7.84
CA LEU A 264 3.74 16.94 -6.75
C LEU A 264 3.92 17.51 -5.35
N HIS A 265 4.36 18.76 -5.24
CA HIS A 265 4.49 19.45 -3.95
C HIS A 265 3.34 20.43 -3.66
N ASP A 266 2.32 20.48 -4.53
CA ASP A 266 1.08 21.19 -4.21
C ASP A 266 0.20 20.30 -3.32
N LYS A 267 -0.48 20.93 -2.36
CA LYS A 267 -1.40 20.23 -1.44
C LYS A 267 -2.45 19.44 -2.22
N SER A 268 -2.54 18.14 -1.94
CA SER A 268 -3.48 17.22 -2.58
C SER A 268 -3.73 15.99 -1.71
N PHE A 269 -4.61 15.11 -2.18
CA PHE A 269 -4.90 13.82 -1.54
C PHE A 269 -3.78 12.78 -1.76
N LEU A 270 -2.92 12.95 -2.77
CA LEU A 270 -1.94 11.93 -3.14
C LEU A 270 -0.89 11.65 -2.04
N PRO A 271 -0.25 12.68 -1.44
CA PRO A 271 0.74 12.44 -0.39
C PRO A 271 0.12 12.31 1.00
N ALA A 272 -1.19 12.59 1.17
CA ALA A 272 -1.87 12.48 2.46
C ALA A 272 -2.42 11.06 2.63
N LEU A 273 -1.92 10.31 3.60
CA LEU A 273 -2.30 8.90 3.78
C LEU A 273 -3.38 8.79 4.86
N ALA A 274 -4.47 8.09 4.54
CA ALA A 274 -5.55 7.76 5.49
C ALA A 274 -6.19 9.00 6.13
N GLU A 275 -6.73 9.88 5.30
CA GLU A 275 -7.23 11.21 5.68
C GLU A 275 -8.42 11.17 6.65
N GLU A 276 -9.45 10.36 6.39
CA GLU A 276 -10.59 10.20 7.32
C GLU A 276 -10.12 9.68 8.67
N PHE A 277 -9.21 8.70 8.66
CA PHE A 277 -8.65 8.12 9.88
C PHE A 277 -7.85 9.18 10.66
N GLY A 278 -6.93 9.90 10.00
CA GLY A 278 -6.14 10.94 10.64
C GLY A 278 -7.03 12.03 11.25
N ARG A 279 -8.02 12.50 10.49
CA ARG A 279 -9.01 13.48 10.95
C ARG A 279 -9.79 12.97 12.16
N ALA A 280 -10.21 11.71 12.15
CA ALA A 280 -10.88 11.05 13.25
C ALA A 280 -10.02 10.96 14.53
N LEU A 281 -8.69 11.01 14.40
CA LEU A 281 -7.75 11.11 15.51
C LEU A 281 -7.31 12.55 15.83
N GLY A 282 -7.91 13.56 15.19
CA GLY A 282 -7.60 14.98 15.43
C GLY A 282 -6.39 15.51 14.66
N MET A 283 -5.93 14.80 13.62
CA MET A 283 -4.87 15.27 12.72
C MET A 283 -5.43 16.12 11.58
N SER A 284 -4.60 17.00 11.00
CA SER A 284 -5.05 18.03 10.06
C SER A 284 -4.99 17.63 8.58
N THR A 285 -4.20 16.61 8.21
CA THR A 285 -4.02 16.16 6.81
C THR A 285 -4.41 14.70 6.65
N GLY A 286 -3.77 13.81 7.40
CA GLY A 286 -3.96 12.36 7.44
C GLY A 286 -3.07 11.78 8.54
N LEU A 287 -2.92 10.46 8.58
CA LEU A 287 -2.01 9.82 9.54
C LEU A 287 -0.54 10.19 9.29
N ARG A 288 -0.19 10.34 8.01
CA ARG A 288 1.16 10.69 7.53
C ARG A 288 1.04 11.54 6.26
N ASN A 289 2.14 12.21 5.91
CA ASN A 289 2.27 12.95 4.66
C ASN A 289 3.60 12.57 3.97
N ALA A 290 3.53 12.02 2.76
CA ALA A 290 4.71 11.68 1.97
C ALA A 290 5.46 12.92 1.46
N ASP A 291 4.78 14.05 1.30
CA ASP A 291 5.38 15.35 0.98
C ASP A 291 5.78 16.05 2.29
N ASN A 292 6.99 15.75 2.77
CA ASN A 292 7.55 16.24 4.04
C ASN A 292 9.07 16.44 3.91
N ASP A 293 9.72 17.20 4.79
CA ASP A 293 11.19 17.41 4.78
C ASP A 293 11.92 16.68 5.92
N LEU A 294 11.33 15.61 6.48
CA LEU A 294 11.90 14.90 7.62
C LEU A 294 13.24 14.25 7.27
N THR A 295 14.19 14.37 8.19
CA THR A 295 15.51 13.70 8.15
C THR A 295 15.63 12.67 9.26
N LEU A 296 16.61 11.75 9.16
CA LEU A 296 16.82 10.71 10.19
C LEU A 296 17.11 11.29 11.59
N SER A 297 17.75 12.46 11.70
CA SER A 297 18.03 13.13 12.98
C SER A 297 16.81 13.79 13.62
N GLN A 298 15.71 13.97 12.89
CA GLN A 298 14.50 14.64 13.36
C GLN A 298 13.40 13.67 13.85
N VAL A 299 13.54 12.38 13.55
CA VAL A 299 12.51 11.36 13.82
C VAL A 299 12.97 10.39 14.92
N SER A 300 12.01 9.81 15.63
CA SER A 300 12.30 8.72 16.56
C SER A 300 12.51 7.39 15.83
N ASN A 301 12.96 6.37 16.54
CA ASN A 301 13.05 4.99 16.04
C ASN A 301 11.69 4.26 16.02
N GLU A 302 10.59 5.00 16.21
CA GLU A 302 9.24 4.45 16.06
C GLU A 302 9.00 4.17 14.58
N VAL A 303 8.54 2.97 14.24
CA VAL A 303 8.54 2.47 12.85
C VAL A 303 7.74 3.34 11.88
N HIS A 304 6.64 3.98 12.31
CA HIS A 304 5.90 4.92 11.45
C HIS A 304 6.57 6.30 11.40
N ALA A 305 7.21 6.75 12.48
CA ALA A 305 7.94 8.00 12.48
C ALA A 305 9.14 7.95 11.53
N ILE A 306 9.97 6.91 11.64
CA ILE A 306 11.17 6.74 10.81
C ILE A 306 10.85 6.39 9.36
N SER A 307 9.72 5.74 9.07
CA SER A 307 9.33 5.40 7.70
C SER A 307 9.09 6.63 6.83
N GLN A 308 8.58 7.72 7.43
CA GLN A 308 8.27 8.96 6.69
C GLN A 308 9.51 9.57 6.02
N VAL A 309 10.71 9.33 6.54
CA VAL A 309 11.97 9.77 5.94
C VAL A 309 12.22 9.05 4.62
N PHE A 310 12.07 7.71 4.58
CA PHE A 310 12.26 6.94 3.35
C PHE A 310 11.10 7.17 2.36
N THR A 311 9.86 7.23 2.86
CA THR A 311 8.68 7.54 2.05
C THR A 311 8.84 8.90 1.36
N GLY A 312 9.26 9.94 2.10
CA GLY A 312 9.51 11.27 1.55
C GLY A 312 10.67 11.30 0.55
N ALA A 313 11.73 10.52 0.79
CA ALA A 313 12.84 10.40 -0.17
C ALA A 313 12.36 9.86 -1.52
N VAL A 314 11.57 8.78 -1.53
CA VAL A 314 11.03 8.19 -2.76
C VAL A 314 9.98 9.09 -3.40
N TYR A 315 9.16 9.78 -2.62
CA TYR A 315 8.18 10.74 -3.13
C TYR A 315 8.85 11.93 -3.83
N ASP A 316 9.92 12.47 -3.27
CA ASP A 316 10.70 13.53 -3.93
C ASP A 316 11.35 13.02 -5.23
N VAL A 317 11.87 11.78 -5.24
CA VAL A 317 12.41 11.16 -6.46
C VAL A 317 11.31 11.03 -7.52
N LEU A 318 10.09 10.67 -7.13
CA LEU A 318 8.94 10.64 -8.03
C LEU A 318 8.68 12.03 -8.62
N ALA A 319 8.67 13.07 -7.79
CA ALA A 319 8.45 14.46 -8.21
C ALA A 319 9.54 14.95 -9.17
N ASP A 320 10.81 14.69 -8.88
CA ASP A 320 11.94 15.11 -9.71
C ASP A 320 11.93 14.39 -11.07
N VAL A 321 11.75 13.06 -11.08
CA VAL A 321 11.67 12.28 -12.33
C VAL A 321 10.48 12.72 -13.16
N TYR A 322 9.33 12.97 -12.53
CA TYR A 322 8.14 13.43 -13.23
C TYR A 322 8.34 14.82 -13.83
N ALA A 323 8.89 15.78 -13.08
CA ALA A 323 9.17 17.11 -13.59
C ALA A 323 10.14 17.08 -14.79
N PHE A 324 11.17 16.23 -14.71
CA PHE A 324 12.12 16.03 -15.80
C PHE A 324 11.48 15.44 -17.06
N GLU A 325 10.72 14.34 -16.92
CA GLU A 325 10.07 13.68 -18.05
C GLU A 325 8.94 14.52 -18.64
N LEU A 326 8.19 15.25 -17.81
CA LEU A 326 7.18 16.20 -18.26
C LEU A 326 7.84 17.31 -19.10
N GLY A 327 8.99 17.82 -18.69
CA GLY A 327 9.79 18.77 -19.47
C GLY A 327 10.19 18.24 -20.85
N ARG A 328 10.68 16.99 -20.91
CA ARG A 328 11.07 16.31 -22.16
C ARG A 328 9.88 16.01 -23.08
N ARG A 329 8.74 15.61 -22.52
CA ARG A 329 7.57 15.12 -23.27
C ARG A 329 6.45 16.14 -23.42
N ARG A 330 6.64 17.37 -22.93
CA ARG A 330 5.63 18.44 -22.88
C ARG A 330 4.85 18.67 -24.18
N ARG A 331 5.48 18.45 -25.33
CA ARG A 331 4.87 18.67 -26.66
C ARG A 331 4.20 17.43 -27.26
N THR A 332 4.40 16.26 -26.66
CA THR A 332 4.05 14.96 -27.26
C THR A 332 3.10 14.13 -26.41
N GLU A 333 3.09 14.30 -25.09
CA GLU A 333 2.28 13.51 -24.17
C GLU A 333 1.54 14.40 -23.16
N ASP A 334 0.35 13.93 -22.78
CA ASP A 334 -0.45 14.55 -21.72
C ASP A 334 0.21 14.35 -20.34
N PRO A 335 0.19 15.36 -19.43
CA PRO A 335 0.84 15.23 -18.13
C PRO A 335 0.37 14.01 -17.31
N THR A 336 -0.91 13.64 -17.40
CA THR A 336 -1.45 12.46 -16.72
C THR A 336 -0.83 11.17 -17.25
N ILE A 337 -0.63 11.07 -18.57
CA ILE A 337 0.02 9.90 -19.19
C ILE A 337 1.47 9.79 -18.72
N VAL A 338 2.20 10.92 -18.68
CA VAL A 338 3.58 10.97 -18.20
C VAL A 338 3.65 10.57 -16.72
N LEU A 339 2.73 11.05 -15.88
CA LEU A 339 2.69 10.73 -14.45
C LEU A 339 2.49 9.24 -14.22
N ILE A 340 1.54 8.62 -14.93
CA ILE A 340 1.26 7.17 -14.84
C ILE A 340 2.50 6.36 -15.27
N ASP A 341 3.16 6.72 -16.38
CA ASP A 341 4.37 6.05 -16.86
C ASP A 341 5.52 6.16 -15.85
N VAL A 342 5.78 7.38 -15.35
CA VAL A 342 6.84 7.63 -14.36
C VAL A 342 6.58 6.87 -13.06
N ALA A 343 5.36 6.94 -12.53
CA ALA A 343 4.97 6.23 -11.31
C ALA A 343 5.12 4.71 -11.47
N ALA A 344 4.68 4.15 -12.59
CA ALA A 344 4.82 2.72 -12.86
C ALA A 344 6.30 2.29 -12.99
N ARG A 345 7.16 3.11 -13.61
CA ARG A 345 8.60 2.83 -13.72
C ARG A 345 9.31 2.91 -12.38
N LEU A 346 9.00 3.91 -11.56
CA LEU A 346 9.59 4.07 -10.23
C LEU A 346 9.09 2.96 -9.28
N CYS A 347 7.80 2.61 -9.32
CA CYS A 347 7.26 1.47 -8.58
C CYS A 347 8.02 0.18 -8.94
N ARG A 348 8.24 -0.07 -10.25
CA ARG A 348 9.05 -1.20 -10.72
C ARG A 348 10.51 -1.13 -10.28
N LEU A 349 11.13 0.06 -10.26
CA LEU A 349 12.50 0.26 -9.80
C LEU A 349 12.62 -0.07 -8.30
N LEU A 350 11.71 0.46 -7.48
CA LEU A 350 11.65 0.19 -6.05
C LEU A 350 11.41 -1.30 -5.76
N PHE A 351 10.48 -1.94 -6.47
CA PHE A 351 10.20 -3.37 -6.35
C PHE A 351 11.47 -4.21 -6.60
N ASP A 352 12.17 -3.99 -7.71
CA ASP A 352 13.38 -4.76 -8.02
C ASP A 352 14.52 -4.44 -7.04
N ALA A 353 14.63 -3.18 -6.58
CA ALA A 353 15.61 -2.79 -5.58
C ALA A 353 15.38 -3.52 -4.25
N ILE A 354 14.14 -3.54 -3.76
CA ILE A 354 13.74 -4.29 -2.55
C ILE A 354 14.05 -5.77 -2.74
N VAL A 355 13.68 -6.38 -3.87
CA VAL A 355 13.98 -7.80 -4.14
C VAL A 355 15.49 -8.06 -4.09
N ALA A 356 16.32 -7.13 -4.55
CA ALA A 356 17.78 -7.24 -4.55
C ALA A 356 18.45 -6.87 -3.21
N SER A 357 17.74 -6.26 -2.26
CA SER A 357 18.26 -5.90 -0.93
C SER A 357 18.50 -7.12 -0.03
N PRO A 358 19.23 -6.99 1.10
CA PRO A 358 19.44 -8.08 2.06
C PRO A 358 18.14 -8.77 2.50
N ALA A 359 18.20 -10.09 2.73
CA ALA A 359 17.04 -10.88 3.15
C ALA A 359 16.57 -10.56 4.59
N THR A 360 17.48 -10.03 5.40
CA THR A 360 17.28 -9.62 6.80
C THR A 360 18.06 -8.32 7.03
N GLY A 361 17.66 -7.53 8.04
CA GLY A 361 18.41 -6.36 8.50
C GLY A 361 18.70 -5.29 7.44
N ALA A 362 17.88 -5.17 6.40
CA ALA A 362 18.12 -4.18 5.35
C ALA A 362 18.02 -2.76 5.90
N ARG A 363 19.02 -1.94 5.57
CA ARG A 363 19.11 -0.52 5.89
C ARG A 363 18.59 0.31 4.72
N TYR A 364 18.27 1.57 4.96
CA TYR A 364 17.84 2.49 3.91
C TYR A 364 18.90 2.65 2.83
N VAL A 365 20.18 2.73 3.20
CA VAL A 365 21.31 2.79 2.25
C VAL A 365 21.40 1.55 1.36
N ASP A 366 21.05 0.36 1.88
CA ASP A 366 21.11 -0.87 1.10
C ASP A 366 20.05 -0.83 -0.02
N VAL A 367 18.86 -0.31 0.26
CA VAL A 367 17.81 -0.10 -0.76
C VAL A 367 18.21 1.02 -1.72
N ALA A 368 18.78 2.13 -1.22
CA ALA A 368 19.27 3.23 -2.05
C ALA A 368 20.30 2.76 -3.07
N ASN A 369 21.30 1.99 -2.64
CA ASN A 369 22.30 1.40 -3.52
C ASN A 369 21.66 0.45 -4.56
N LYS A 370 20.65 -0.34 -4.19
CA LYS A 370 19.91 -1.16 -5.16
C LYS A 370 19.08 -0.35 -6.14
N LEU A 371 18.48 0.77 -5.73
CA LEU A 371 17.83 1.70 -6.67
C LEU A 371 18.83 2.22 -7.71
N LEU A 372 20.02 2.66 -7.27
CA LEU A 372 21.06 3.17 -8.17
C LEU A 372 21.58 2.08 -9.13
N GLN A 373 21.91 0.91 -8.60
CA GLN A 373 22.45 -0.21 -9.38
C GLN A 373 21.45 -0.75 -10.40
N VAL A 374 20.18 -0.94 -9.99
CA VAL A 374 19.12 -1.41 -10.90
C VAL A 374 18.82 -0.36 -11.96
N SER A 375 18.77 0.92 -11.59
CA SER A 375 18.57 2.02 -12.55
C SER A 375 19.67 2.06 -13.62
N ALA A 376 20.93 1.95 -13.20
CA ALA A 376 22.06 1.87 -14.13
C ALA A 376 21.99 0.62 -15.02
N GLY A 377 21.69 -0.56 -14.43
CA GLY A 377 21.58 -1.82 -15.17
C GLY A 377 20.46 -1.85 -16.21
N ARG A 378 19.40 -1.06 -16.03
CA ARG A 378 18.31 -0.88 -17.01
C ARG A 378 18.64 0.13 -18.11
N GLY A 379 19.71 0.91 -17.96
CA GLY A 379 20.05 2.01 -18.85
C GLY A 379 19.14 3.23 -18.67
N ASP A 380 18.58 3.42 -17.47
CA ASP A 380 17.82 4.64 -17.16
C ASP A 380 18.75 5.88 -17.23
N PRO A 381 18.20 7.06 -17.56
CA PRO A 381 18.96 8.32 -17.59
C PRO A 381 19.76 8.54 -16.29
N ALA A 382 21.03 8.93 -16.41
CA ALA A 382 21.91 9.15 -15.25
C ALA A 382 21.37 10.18 -14.26
N ILE A 383 20.62 11.17 -14.76
CA ILE A 383 19.95 12.18 -13.94
C ILE A 383 18.98 11.57 -12.91
N TYR A 384 18.37 10.41 -13.19
CA TYR A 384 17.49 9.74 -12.21
C TYR A 384 18.29 9.30 -10.97
N ARG A 385 19.52 8.80 -11.19
CA ARG A 385 20.42 8.42 -10.10
C ARG A 385 20.90 9.65 -9.33
N THR A 386 21.10 10.78 -9.99
CA THR A 386 21.34 12.06 -9.31
C THR A 386 20.18 12.45 -8.39
N PHE A 387 18.93 12.37 -8.87
CA PHE A 387 17.75 12.63 -8.03
C PHE A 387 17.71 11.72 -6.80
N ILE A 388 17.92 10.41 -6.99
CA ILE A 388 17.98 9.44 -5.90
C ILE A 388 19.05 9.83 -4.87
N ARG A 389 20.30 10.06 -5.30
CA ARG A 389 21.40 10.42 -4.39
C ARG A 389 21.10 11.70 -3.61
N ASN A 390 20.60 12.73 -4.30
CA ASN A 390 20.32 14.03 -3.68
C ASN A 390 19.21 13.92 -2.64
N ARG A 391 18.08 13.30 -3.00
CA ARG A 391 16.90 13.18 -2.11
C ARG A 391 17.16 12.29 -0.90
N PHE A 392 18.01 11.28 -1.06
CA PHE A 392 18.42 10.44 0.07
C PHE A 392 19.45 11.15 0.95
N ALA A 393 20.39 11.92 0.37
CA ALA A 393 21.41 12.64 1.12
C ALA A 393 20.84 13.80 1.95
N VAL A 394 19.92 14.61 1.41
CA VAL A 394 19.29 15.73 2.16
C VAL A 394 18.45 15.25 3.34
N ARG A 395 18.07 13.97 3.34
CA ARG A 395 17.32 13.30 4.42
C ARG A 395 18.22 12.51 5.38
N GLU A 396 19.53 12.68 5.26
CA GLU A 396 20.54 12.01 6.08
C GLU A 396 20.50 10.48 5.95
N ILE A 397 20.03 9.94 4.81
CA ILE A 397 20.03 8.49 4.56
C ILE A 397 21.41 8.04 4.09
N THR A 398 21.98 8.79 3.15
CA THR A 398 23.27 8.47 2.53
C THR A 398 24.23 9.65 2.66
N THR A 399 25.51 9.40 2.44
CA THR A 399 26.47 10.48 2.20
C THR A 399 26.11 11.25 0.93
N ALA A 400 26.51 12.51 0.88
CA ALA A 400 26.32 13.37 -0.28
C ALA A 400 27.62 13.39 -1.10
N PRO A 401 27.63 12.84 -2.34
CA PRO A 401 28.76 13.02 -3.25
C PRO A 401 28.88 14.49 -3.72
N THR A 402 27.75 15.20 -3.72
CA THR A 402 27.66 16.66 -3.96
C THR A 402 27.63 17.43 -2.64
N PRO A 403 28.30 18.59 -2.51
CA PRO A 403 28.14 19.46 -1.34
C PRO A 403 26.67 19.83 -1.08
N LEU A 404 26.17 19.51 0.13
CA LEU A 404 24.81 19.85 0.55
C LEU A 404 24.52 21.36 0.52
N THR A 405 25.54 22.20 0.70
CA THR A 405 25.43 23.66 0.60
C THR A 405 24.95 24.12 -0.78
N ASP A 406 25.41 23.43 -1.83
CA ASP A 406 25.06 23.73 -3.21
C ASP A 406 23.61 23.29 -3.50
N LEU A 407 23.24 22.11 -2.98
CA LEU A 407 21.89 21.54 -3.04
C LEU A 407 20.85 22.40 -2.28
N MET A 408 21.21 22.93 -1.12
CA MET A 408 20.32 23.70 -0.23
C MET A 408 20.30 25.20 -0.54
N SER A 409 21.16 25.70 -1.43
CA SER A 409 21.25 27.13 -1.76
C SER A 409 19.99 27.69 -2.43
N GLY A 410 19.13 26.85 -3.00
CA GLY A 410 17.98 27.26 -3.81
C GLY A 410 18.34 27.99 -5.12
N VAL A 411 19.64 28.21 -5.37
CA VAL A 411 20.18 28.81 -6.60
C VAL A 411 20.20 27.78 -7.73
N MET A 412 20.25 26.49 -7.40
CA MET A 412 20.19 25.37 -8.35
C MET A 412 18.83 24.67 -8.33
N ARG A 413 18.27 24.41 -9.51
CA ARG A 413 17.07 23.58 -9.64
C ARG A 413 17.50 22.13 -9.53
N MET A 414 17.06 21.44 -8.48
CA MET A 414 17.19 19.98 -8.35
C MET A 414 16.62 19.20 -9.55
N SER A 415 15.85 19.88 -10.41
CA SER A 415 15.27 19.39 -11.66
C SER A 415 16.04 19.79 -12.93
N ASP A 416 17.22 20.43 -12.83
CA ASP A 416 18.01 20.82 -13.99
C ASP A 416 18.66 19.58 -14.64
N ALA A 417 18.30 19.33 -15.90
CA ALA A 417 18.76 18.21 -16.70
C ALA A 417 20.28 18.19 -16.92
N GLU A 418 20.94 19.34 -16.79
CA GLU A 418 22.39 19.47 -16.95
C GLU A 418 23.17 19.12 -15.67
N TYR A 419 22.49 18.97 -14.53
CA TYR A 419 23.13 18.62 -13.26
C TYR A 419 23.33 17.10 -13.13
N THR A 420 24.50 16.60 -13.48
CA THR A 420 24.82 15.15 -13.39
C THR A 420 25.43 14.72 -12.04
N GLY A 421 25.32 15.54 -10.99
CA GLY A 421 26.29 15.46 -9.91
C GLY A 421 27.63 15.99 -10.43
N ASP A 422 28.73 15.64 -9.81
CA ASP A 422 30.11 15.89 -10.27
C ASP A 422 30.48 15.34 -11.68
N GLY A 423 29.49 14.99 -12.52
CA GLY A 423 29.66 14.34 -13.82
C GLY A 423 29.86 12.84 -13.72
N GLN A 424 29.90 12.26 -12.51
CA GLN A 424 30.12 10.83 -12.32
C GLN A 424 28.80 10.09 -12.08
N ASP A 425 28.67 8.97 -12.78
CA ASP A 425 27.55 8.07 -12.62
C ASP A 425 27.72 7.17 -11.39
N VAL A 426 27.58 7.77 -10.20
CA VAL A 426 27.76 7.08 -8.91
C VAL A 426 26.61 6.09 -8.66
N THR A 427 26.95 4.81 -8.53
CA THR A 427 25.98 3.73 -8.28
C THR A 427 26.09 3.12 -6.88
N GLU A 428 26.93 3.71 -6.03
CA GLU A 428 27.19 3.26 -4.67
C GLU A 428 27.46 4.46 -3.76
N VAL A 429 26.81 4.48 -2.61
CA VAL A 429 26.92 5.52 -1.58
C VAL A 429 26.98 4.87 -0.20
N GLU A 430 27.60 5.58 0.74
CA GLU A 430 27.74 5.15 2.13
C GLU A 430 26.54 5.63 2.96
N ALA A 431 26.30 5.00 4.11
CA ALA A 431 25.32 5.51 5.07
C ALA A 431 25.78 6.88 5.58
N HIS A 432 24.85 7.80 5.83
CA HIS A 432 25.17 9.12 6.38
C HIS A 432 25.89 9.02 7.73
N ASP A 433 25.39 8.16 8.62
CA ASP A 433 25.98 7.90 9.94
C ASP A 433 25.77 6.43 10.35
N GLU A 434 26.84 5.64 10.29
CA GLU A 434 26.87 4.22 10.70
C GLU A 434 26.75 4.01 12.23
N LEU A 435 26.87 5.09 13.02
CA LEU A 435 26.69 5.10 14.47
C LEU A 435 25.28 5.50 14.90
N SER A 436 24.41 5.87 13.95
CA SER A 436 23.08 6.40 14.22
C SER A 436 22.20 5.42 15.02
N ALA A 437 21.37 5.97 15.90
CA ALA A 437 20.36 5.21 16.63
C ALA A 437 19.38 4.50 15.68
N SER A 438 19.14 5.07 14.48
CA SER A 438 18.30 4.46 13.43
C SER A 438 18.82 3.11 12.92
N LEU A 439 20.10 2.80 13.16
CA LEU A 439 20.74 1.53 12.78
C LEU A 439 21.01 0.61 13.97
N ARG A 440 21.20 1.18 15.17
CA ARG A 440 21.77 0.45 16.33
C ARG A 440 20.82 0.27 17.50
N ALA A 441 19.78 1.10 17.60
CA ALA A 441 18.81 0.98 18.69
C ALA A 441 17.84 -0.18 18.44
N GLU A 442 17.06 -0.53 19.46
CA GLU A 442 15.91 -1.39 19.28
C GLU A 442 14.81 -0.65 18.50
N GLN A 443 14.03 -1.41 17.72
CA GLN A 443 12.88 -0.85 17.02
C GLN A 443 11.79 -0.48 18.04
N ASP A 444 11.26 0.74 17.96
CA ASP A 444 10.04 1.09 18.67
C ASP A 444 8.83 0.77 17.78
N ARG A 445 8.05 -0.23 18.19
CA ARG A 445 6.86 -0.67 17.46
C ARG A 445 5.57 -0.25 18.17
N SER A 446 5.65 0.50 19.26
CA SER A 446 4.54 0.71 20.21
C SER A 446 3.24 1.27 19.60
N ARG A 447 3.33 1.93 18.44
CA ARG A 447 2.17 2.45 17.69
C ARG A 447 1.72 1.55 16.53
N CYS A 448 2.48 0.52 16.19
CA CYS A 448 2.06 -0.52 15.25
C CYS A 448 1.04 -1.40 15.95
N CYS A 449 -0.02 -1.79 15.25
CA CYS A 449 -0.91 -2.82 15.74
C CYS A 449 -0.85 -4.01 14.79
N GLY A 450 -0.83 -5.22 15.36
CA GLY A 450 -0.96 -6.48 14.63
C GLY A 450 0.21 -6.87 13.74
N THR A 451 0.59 -6.06 12.74
CA THR A 451 1.58 -6.44 11.72
C THR A 451 2.95 -6.77 12.29
N MET A 452 3.43 -6.00 13.27
CA MET A 452 4.77 -6.17 13.85
C MET A 452 4.77 -6.39 15.37
N GLN A 453 3.59 -6.51 15.99
CA GLN A 453 3.43 -6.66 17.44
C GLN A 453 3.28 -8.10 17.92
N MET A 454 3.05 -9.05 17.02
CA MET A 454 2.80 -10.43 17.42
C MET A 454 4.07 -11.09 18.01
N PRO A 455 3.94 -11.99 19.01
CA PRO A 455 5.08 -12.62 19.68
C PRO A 455 6.07 -13.29 18.73
N GLU A 456 5.58 -13.92 17.66
CA GLU A 456 6.42 -14.55 16.65
C GLU A 456 7.45 -13.59 16.04
N TYR A 457 7.16 -12.29 15.93
CA TYR A 457 8.10 -11.33 15.38
C TYR A 457 9.12 -10.83 16.41
N GLN A 458 8.85 -11.02 17.70
CA GLN A 458 9.76 -10.70 18.79
C GLN A 458 10.73 -11.85 19.06
N PHE A 459 10.24 -13.08 19.03
CA PHE A 459 11.00 -14.25 19.46
C PHE A 459 11.58 -15.09 18.30
N VAL A 460 11.01 -15.02 17.09
CA VAL A 460 11.55 -15.76 15.94
C VAL A 460 12.67 -14.94 15.27
N PRO A 461 13.89 -15.50 15.17
CA PRO A 461 15.01 -14.81 14.53
C PRO A 461 14.74 -14.48 13.05
N PRO A 462 15.29 -13.38 12.53
CA PRO A 462 15.05 -12.94 11.15
C PRO A 462 15.47 -13.99 10.11
N GLU A 463 16.50 -14.80 10.38
CA GLU A 463 16.95 -15.88 9.50
C GLU A 463 15.91 -17.00 9.39
N ARG A 464 15.16 -17.27 10.46
CA ARG A 464 14.08 -18.27 10.45
C ARG A 464 12.87 -17.73 9.70
N LEU A 465 12.52 -16.47 9.90
CA LEU A 465 11.45 -15.81 9.15
C LEU A 465 11.75 -15.81 7.64
N ALA A 466 12.99 -15.46 7.26
CA ALA A 466 13.45 -15.37 5.87
C ALA A 466 13.32 -16.68 5.07
N LYS A 467 13.29 -17.85 5.73
CA LYS A 467 13.09 -19.15 5.08
C LYS A 467 11.67 -19.39 4.56
N ARG A 468 10.73 -18.46 4.77
CA ARG A 468 9.30 -18.61 4.46
C ARG A 468 8.67 -19.82 5.19
N GLY A 469 7.39 -20.07 4.96
CA GLY A 469 6.62 -21.16 5.56
C GLY A 469 5.84 -20.77 6.81
N PRO A 470 5.06 -21.71 7.38
CA PRO A 470 4.33 -21.49 8.61
C PRO A 470 5.28 -21.23 9.77
N LEU A 471 4.75 -20.51 10.76
CA LEU A 471 5.38 -20.28 12.06
C LEU A 471 4.60 -21.13 13.06
N GLU A 472 5.31 -22.02 13.76
CA GLU A 472 4.72 -22.92 14.74
C GLU A 472 4.98 -22.39 16.17
N ASP A 473 4.17 -22.79 17.15
CA ASP A 473 4.35 -22.39 18.55
C ASP A 473 5.76 -22.75 19.08
N ASP A 474 6.31 -23.88 18.64
CA ASP A 474 7.68 -24.32 18.95
C ASP A 474 8.75 -23.36 18.39
N ASP A 475 8.48 -22.63 17.30
CA ASP A 475 9.40 -21.61 16.79
C ASP A 475 9.45 -20.40 17.75
N ILE A 476 8.31 -20.04 18.36
CA ILE A 476 8.19 -18.94 19.33
C ILE A 476 8.82 -19.35 20.67
N LEU A 477 8.52 -20.56 21.15
CA LEU A 477 8.92 -21.07 22.46
C LEU A 477 10.32 -21.70 22.48
N ARG A 478 11.06 -21.64 21.36
CA ARG A 478 12.32 -22.38 21.16
C ARG A 478 13.34 -22.17 22.28
N GLY A 479 13.49 -20.93 22.76
CA GLY A 479 14.42 -20.59 23.84
C GLY A 479 14.09 -21.32 25.15
N GLU A 480 12.83 -21.23 25.60
CA GLU A 480 12.33 -21.90 26.80
C GLU A 480 12.41 -23.43 26.67
N LEU A 481 12.02 -23.97 25.50
CA LEU A 481 12.09 -25.40 25.23
C LEU A 481 13.53 -25.94 25.30
N ASP A 482 14.51 -25.16 24.82
CA ASP A 482 15.92 -25.54 24.88
C ASP A 482 16.48 -25.46 26.31
N GLU A 483 16.02 -24.50 27.13
CA GLU A 483 16.34 -24.45 28.56
C GLU A 483 15.78 -25.66 29.31
N LEU A 484 14.50 -26.01 29.08
CA LEU A 484 13.87 -27.19 29.68
C LEU A 484 14.60 -28.48 29.26
N ARG A 485 14.96 -28.62 27.99
CA ARG A 485 15.75 -29.76 27.48
C ARG A 485 17.14 -29.86 28.13
N ARG A 486 17.75 -28.74 28.53
CA ARG A 486 19.02 -28.73 29.29
C ARG A 486 18.81 -29.08 30.76
N ALA A 487 17.73 -28.59 31.38
CA ALA A 487 17.44 -28.81 32.79
C ALA A 487 16.97 -30.24 33.11
N PHE A 488 16.36 -30.94 32.14
CA PHE A 488 15.87 -32.31 32.29
C PHE A 488 16.80 -33.39 31.71
N LYS A 489 18.02 -33.03 31.30
CA LYS A 489 19.13 -33.96 31.04
C LYS A 489 19.93 -34.15 32.31
#